data_AF-A0A9X4KHW3-F1
#
_entry.id   AF-A0A9X4KHW3-F1
#
_cell.length_a   1.000
_cell.length_b   1.000
_cell.length_c   1.000
_cell.angle_alpha   90.00
_cell.angle_beta   90.00
_cell.angle_gamma   90.00
#
_symmetry.space_group_name_H-M   'P 1'
#
loop_
_entity.id
_entity.type
_entity.pdbx_description
1 polymer ?
#
loop_
_entity_poly.entity_id
_entity_poly.type
_entity_poly.pdbx_seq_one_letter_code
_entity_poly.pdbx_strand_id
1 'polypeptide(L)'
;MKEPDHYFTLLGEVPSVERLHSDAISNEIDFVHLFSTSQEELFPLLNELKDRINKSGVIWVSWPKKASKILTDLSDVNIRNYALSIGLVDVKVCAVDEVWSGLKLVIPLKNRK
;
A
#
# COMPACT_ATOMS: atom_id res chain seq x y z
N MET A 1 -6.70 10.77 -7.46
CA MET A 1 -5.83 10.38 -6.34
C MET A 1 -6.71 10.40 -5.09
N LYS A 2 -6.67 9.33 -4.28
CA LYS A 2 -7.65 9.05 -3.19
C LYS A 2 -7.07 9.28 -1.79
N GLU A 3 -5.81 9.64 -1.71
CA GLU A 3 -5.10 9.92 -0.47
C GLU A 3 -5.68 11.16 0.25
N PRO A 4 -5.43 11.30 1.57
CA PRO A 4 -5.79 12.50 2.30
C PRO A 4 -5.14 13.75 1.71
N ASP A 5 -5.85 14.88 1.71
CA ASP A 5 -5.31 16.17 1.23
C ASP A 5 -4.01 16.61 1.92
N HIS A 6 -3.80 16.13 3.16
CA HIS A 6 -2.64 16.42 3.99
C HIS A 6 -1.62 15.28 4.02
N TYR A 7 -1.67 14.36 3.06
CA TYR A 7 -0.85 13.15 3.02
C TYR A 7 0.66 13.42 3.14
N PHE A 8 1.20 14.40 2.39
CA PHE A 8 2.62 14.74 2.49
C PHE A 8 3.02 15.31 3.85
N THR A 9 2.10 15.94 4.58
CA THR A 9 2.32 16.37 5.96
C THR A 9 2.39 15.16 6.90
N LEU A 10 1.56 14.13 6.68
CA LEU A 10 1.58 12.88 7.46
C LEU A 10 2.90 12.11 7.31
N LEU A 11 3.53 12.19 6.14
CA LEU A 11 4.84 11.58 5.91
C LEU A 11 5.96 12.25 6.71
N GLY A 12 5.78 13.51 7.12
CA GLY A 12 6.80 14.30 7.81
C GLY A 12 8.03 14.54 6.93
N GLU A 13 9.22 14.48 7.55
CA GLU A 13 10.47 14.57 6.81
C GLU A 13 10.74 13.29 6.03
N VAL A 14 10.72 13.41 4.70
CA VAL A 14 11.04 12.32 3.78
C VAL A 14 12.49 12.53 3.31
N PRO A 15 13.33 11.48 3.24
CA PRO A 15 14.65 11.59 2.63
C PRO A 15 14.53 12.05 1.17
N SER A 16 15.66 12.41 0.54
CA SER A 16 15.69 12.68 -0.90
C SER A 16 15.22 11.44 -1.66
N VAL A 17 14.01 11.52 -2.22
CA VAL A 17 13.38 10.45 -2.99
C VAL A 17 13.13 10.91 -4.42
N GLU A 18 13.39 10.03 -5.37
CA GLU A 18 12.90 10.19 -6.72
C GLU A 18 11.42 9.79 -6.76
N ARG A 19 10.58 10.67 -7.29
CA ARG A 19 9.15 10.37 -7.49
C ARG A 19 8.97 9.80 -8.87
N LEU A 20 8.50 8.56 -8.93
CA LEU A 20 8.12 7.94 -10.19
C LEU A 20 6.75 8.44 -10.62
N HIS A 21 6.63 8.79 -11.90
CA HIS A 21 5.34 9.07 -12.53
C HIS A 21 4.66 7.76 -12.94
N SER A 22 3.34 7.78 -13.15
CA SER A 22 2.54 6.58 -13.46
C SER A 22 2.96 5.87 -14.75
N ASP A 23 3.58 6.59 -15.68
CA ASP A 23 4.14 6.11 -16.93
C ASP A 23 5.60 5.62 -16.80
N ALA A 24 6.23 5.79 -15.64
CA ALA A 24 7.58 5.29 -15.40
C ALA A 24 7.58 3.76 -15.27
N ILE A 25 8.34 3.10 -16.13
CA ILE A 25 8.61 1.67 -16.07
C ILE A 25 9.84 1.47 -15.18
N SER A 26 9.62 1.43 -13.88
CA SER A 26 10.64 1.02 -12.90
C SER A 26 10.18 -0.23 -12.17
N ASN A 27 11.11 -1.18 -12.06
CA ASN A 27 11.00 -2.42 -11.30
C ASN A 27 11.83 -2.38 -10.01
N GLU A 28 12.27 -1.18 -9.60
CA GLU A 28 13.15 -0.98 -8.44
C GLU A 28 12.52 0.02 -7.46
N ILE A 29 11.27 -0.22 -7.07
CA ILE A 29 10.55 0.68 -6.17
C ILE A 29 10.81 0.31 -4.71
N ASP A 30 11.37 1.22 -3.92
CA ASP A 30 11.60 1.01 -2.49
C ASP A 30 10.35 1.21 -1.63
N PHE A 31 9.47 2.14 -2.03
CA PHE A 31 8.31 2.52 -1.26
C PHE A 31 7.11 2.84 -2.16
N VAL A 32 5.97 2.23 -1.84
CA VAL A 32 4.67 2.51 -2.45
C VAL A 32 3.67 2.76 -1.32
N HIS A 33 2.78 3.73 -1.48
CA HIS A 33 1.61 3.90 -0.62
C HIS A 33 0.34 4.03 -1.47
N LEU A 34 -0.50 3.01 -1.43
CA LEU A 34 -1.76 2.90 -2.15
C LEU A 34 -2.92 3.35 -1.26
N PHE A 35 -3.87 4.07 -1.85
CA PHE A 35 -5.14 4.43 -1.24
C PHE A 35 -6.26 3.95 -2.17
N SER A 36 -7.13 3.07 -1.69
CA SER A 36 -8.25 2.55 -2.47
C SER A 36 -9.50 2.38 -1.62
N THR A 37 -10.65 2.37 -2.28
CA THR A 37 -11.96 2.10 -1.67
C THR A 37 -12.58 0.81 -2.17
N SER A 38 -12.01 0.16 -3.20
CA SER A 38 -12.54 -1.07 -3.78
C SER A 38 -11.47 -2.15 -3.98
N GLN A 39 -11.88 -3.41 -3.83
CA GLN A 39 -11.07 -4.59 -4.18
C GLN A 39 -10.74 -4.62 -5.67
N GLU A 40 -11.71 -4.25 -6.52
CA GLU A 40 -11.56 -4.22 -7.98
C GLU A 40 -10.40 -3.33 -8.44
N GLU A 41 -10.18 -2.19 -7.77
CA GLU A 41 -9.05 -1.31 -8.05
C GLU A 41 -7.77 -1.78 -7.35
N LEU A 42 -7.88 -2.18 -6.09
CA LEU A 42 -6.70 -2.44 -5.26
C LEU A 42 -5.95 -3.71 -5.70
N PHE A 43 -6.67 -4.80 -5.93
CA PHE A 43 -6.05 -6.12 -6.06
C PHE A 43 -5.20 -6.25 -7.34
N PRO A 44 -5.68 -5.86 -8.54
CA PRO A 44 -4.85 -5.88 -9.74
C PRO A 44 -3.59 -5.01 -9.58
N LEU A 45 -3.74 -3.82 -9.01
CA LEU A 45 -2.63 -2.88 -8.80
C LEU A 45 -1.61 -3.41 -7.79
N LEU A 46 -2.07 -4.00 -6.68
CA LEU A 46 -1.19 -4.60 -5.68
C LEU A 46 -0.39 -5.78 -6.27
N ASN A 47 -1.02 -6.60 -7.13
CA ASN A 47 -0.34 -7.69 -7.81
C ASN A 47 0.72 -7.20 -8.80
N GLU A 48 0.45 -6.14 -9.55
CA GLU A 48 1.45 -5.51 -10.42
C GLU A 48 2.62 -4.96 -9.59
N LEU A 49 2.34 -4.20 -8.54
CA LEU A 49 3.37 -3.51 -7.76
C LEU A 49 4.23 -4.46 -6.93
N LYS A 50 3.69 -5.60 -6.51
CA LYS A 50 4.47 -6.70 -5.93
C LYS A 50 5.68 -7.07 -6.78
N ASP A 51 5.52 -7.08 -8.10
CA ASP A 51 6.57 -7.48 -9.03
C ASP A 51 7.52 -6.32 -9.38
N ARG A 52 7.13 -5.09 -9.04
CA ARG A 52 7.88 -3.84 -9.29
C ARG A 52 8.64 -3.31 -8.08
N ILE A 53 8.33 -3.77 -6.86
CA ILE A 53 9.09 -3.37 -5.68
C ILE A 53 10.43 -4.10 -5.60
N ASN A 54 11.42 -3.41 -5.04
CA ASN A 54 12.67 -4.05 -4.63
C ASN A 54 12.39 -5.19 -3.65
N LYS A 55 13.31 -6.17 -3.56
CA LYS A 55 13.18 -7.29 -2.61
C LYS A 55 13.02 -6.82 -1.17
N SER A 56 13.69 -5.72 -0.81
CA SER A 56 13.58 -5.02 0.48
C SER A 56 12.51 -3.94 0.52
N GLY A 57 11.82 -3.69 -0.60
CA GLY A 57 10.81 -2.66 -0.75
C GLY A 57 9.55 -2.94 0.07
N VAL A 58 8.72 -1.90 0.16
CA VAL A 58 7.52 -1.87 0.99
C VAL A 58 6.34 -1.35 0.19
N ILE A 59 5.19 -2.00 0.36
CA ILE A 59 3.90 -1.47 -0.09
C ILE A 59 3.04 -1.20 1.15
N TRP A 60 2.60 0.04 1.30
CA TRP A 60 1.50 0.39 2.20
C TRP A 60 0.20 0.38 1.43
N VAL A 61 -0.81 -0.29 1.97
CA VAL A 61 -2.17 -0.27 1.44
C VAL A 61 -3.05 0.41 2.45
N SER A 62 -3.82 1.41 2.02
CA SER A 62 -4.75 2.15 2.86
C SER A 62 -6.17 2.09 2.35
N TRP A 63 -7.11 1.88 3.27
CA TRP A 63 -8.54 1.77 3.02
C TRP A 63 -9.32 2.57 4.06
N PRO A 64 -10.56 3.02 3.76
CA PRO A 64 -11.36 3.75 4.73
C PRO A 64 -11.72 2.87 5.93
N LYS A 65 -11.57 3.42 7.13
CA LYS A 65 -12.08 2.81 8.37
C LYS A 65 -13.58 2.64 8.29
N LYS A 66 -14.11 1.61 8.94
CA LYS A 66 -15.57 1.39 9.06
C LYS A 66 -16.32 2.62 9.64
N ALA A 67 -15.67 3.39 10.51
CA ALA A 67 -16.25 4.58 11.14
C ALA A 67 -16.26 5.84 10.25
N SER A 68 -15.52 5.87 9.14
CA SER A 68 -15.40 7.07 8.28
C SER A 68 -16.65 7.38 7.45
N LYS A 69 -17.62 6.44 7.40
CA LYS A 69 -18.83 6.49 6.56
C LYS A 69 -18.55 6.52 5.05
N ILE A 70 -17.31 6.33 4.62
CA ILE A 70 -16.97 6.14 3.21
C ILE A 70 -17.26 4.67 2.84
N LEU A 71 -18.03 4.47 1.77
CA LEU A 71 -18.34 3.13 1.28
C LEU A 71 -17.07 2.45 0.78
N THR A 72 -16.83 1.24 1.26
CA THR A 72 -15.73 0.40 0.82
C THR A 72 -16.08 -1.07 1.00
N ASP A 73 -15.57 -1.91 0.09
CA ASP A 73 -15.59 -3.37 0.22
C ASP A 73 -14.26 -3.92 0.79
N LEU A 74 -13.36 -3.04 1.22
CA LEU A 74 -12.03 -3.38 1.75
C LEU A 74 -12.05 -3.57 3.27
N SER A 75 -11.27 -4.52 3.74
CA SER A 75 -11.02 -4.80 5.15
C SER A 75 -9.59 -5.29 5.33
N ASP A 76 -9.09 -5.23 6.56
CA ASP A 76 -7.80 -5.84 6.89
C ASP A 76 -7.77 -7.33 6.50
N VAL A 77 -8.87 -8.06 6.73
CA VAL A 77 -8.99 -9.48 6.42
C VAL A 77 -8.83 -9.76 4.93
N ASN A 78 -9.60 -9.08 4.06
CA ASN A 78 -9.54 -9.37 2.62
C ASN A 78 -8.21 -8.89 1.99
N ILE A 79 -7.66 -7.78 2.46
CA ILE A 79 -6.35 -7.29 2.01
C ILE A 79 -5.25 -8.27 2.42
N ARG A 80 -5.24 -8.76 3.67
CA ARG A 80 -4.26 -9.76 4.15
C ARG A 80 -4.35 -11.06 3.37
N ASN A 81 -5.56 -11.57 3.18
CA ASN A 81 -5.78 -12.82 2.44
C ASN A 81 -5.28 -12.73 1.00
N TYR A 82 -5.59 -11.61 0.32
CA TYR A 82 -5.12 -11.39 -1.05
C TYR A 82 -3.60 -11.17 -1.10
N ALA A 83 -3.04 -10.34 -0.21
CA ALA A 83 -1.59 -10.12 -0.14
C ALA A 83 -0.83 -11.45 0.05
N LEU A 84 -1.33 -12.33 0.92
CA LEU A 84 -0.75 -13.65 1.14
C LEU A 84 -0.85 -14.54 -0.10
N SER A 85 -1.97 -14.52 -0.83
CA SER A 85 -2.15 -15.35 -2.03
C SER A 85 -1.18 -14.97 -3.16
N ILE A 86 -0.78 -13.71 -3.23
CA ILE A 86 0.25 -13.23 -4.17
C ILE A 86 1.67 -13.28 -3.55
N GLY A 87 1.83 -13.80 -2.34
CA GLY A 87 3.15 -14.03 -1.73
C GLY A 87 3.80 -12.81 -1.06
N LEU A 88 3.00 -11.80 -0.70
CA LEU A 88 3.37 -10.77 0.27
C LEU A 88 2.98 -11.21 1.69
N VAL A 89 3.60 -10.62 2.70
CA VAL A 89 3.21 -10.79 4.11
C VAL A 89 3.04 -9.44 4.77
N ASP A 90 2.11 -9.35 5.71
CA ASP A 90 1.93 -8.15 6.50
C ASP A 90 2.95 -8.03 7.64
N VAL A 91 3.24 -6.79 8.01
CA VAL A 91 4.21 -6.47 9.08
C VAL A 91 3.57 -5.61 10.17
N LYS A 92 2.79 -4.61 9.77
CA LYS A 92 2.23 -3.61 10.69
C LYS A 92 0.93 -3.06 10.15
N VAL A 93 0.02 -2.75 11.06
CA VAL A 93 -1.19 -1.96 10.79
C VAL A 93 -1.11 -0.65 11.58
N CYS A 94 -1.63 0.45 11.02
CA CYS A 94 -1.78 1.72 11.71
C CYS A 94 -3.02 2.48 11.25
N ALA A 95 -3.43 3.50 12.01
CA ALA A 95 -4.26 4.57 11.49
C ALA A 95 -3.34 5.54 10.73
N VAL A 96 -3.68 5.89 9.49
CA VAL A 96 -2.96 6.89 8.70
C VAL A 96 -3.44 8.29 9.11
N ASP A 97 -4.76 8.46 9.19
CA ASP A 97 -5.43 9.63 9.74
C ASP A 97 -6.76 9.19 10.37
N GLU A 98 -7.72 10.11 10.55
CA GLU A 98 -9.06 9.80 11.06
C GLU A 98 -9.89 8.89 10.13
N VAL A 99 -9.64 8.96 8.82
CA VAL A 99 -10.43 8.29 7.78
C VAL A 99 -9.82 6.96 7.38
N TRP A 100 -8.50 6.85 7.29
CA TRP A 100 -7.79 5.77 6.63
C TRP A 100 -7.06 4.87 7.63
N SER A 101 -7.24 3.56 7.47
CA SER A 101 -6.34 2.54 8.02
C SER A 101 -5.24 2.26 7.01
N GLY A 102 -4.06 1.84 7.48
CA GLY A 102 -2.93 1.44 6.64
C GLY A 102 -2.35 0.09 7.07
N LEU A 103 -2.01 -0.76 6.10
CA LEU A 103 -1.35 -2.05 6.28
C LEU A 103 -0.04 -2.08 5.50
N LYS A 104 1.06 -2.36 6.21
CA LYS A 104 2.39 -2.54 5.63
C LYS A 104 2.57 -3.97 5.16
N LEU A 105 2.87 -4.12 3.88
CA LEU A 105 3.14 -5.39 3.19
C LEU A 105 4.58 -5.41 2.67
N VAL A 106 5.20 -6.59 2.70
CA VAL A 106 6.55 -6.81 2.19
C VAL A 106 6.69 -8.19 1.54
N ILE A 107 7.72 -8.36 0.72
CA ILE A 107 8.19 -9.69 0.32
C ILE A 107 8.78 -10.40 1.56
N PRO A 108 8.38 -11.66 1.87
CA PRO A 108 8.90 -12.40 3.02
C PRO A 108 10.43 -12.49 3.00
N LEU A 109 11.09 -12.37 4.16
CA LEU A 109 12.57 -12.43 4.27
C LEU A 109 13.18 -13.64 3.55
N LYS A 110 12.55 -14.82 3.68
CA LYS A 110 12.98 -16.06 3.02
C LYS A 110 13.02 -15.97 1.47
N ASN A 111 12.31 -15.01 0.89
CA ASN A 111 12.15 -14.81 -0.55
C ASN A 111 12.94 -13.59 -1.07
N ARG A 112 13.81 -12.96 -0.26
CA ARG A 112 14.63 -11.79 -0.63
C ARG A 112 16.05 -12.16 -1.07
N LYS A 113 16.23 -13.33 -1.68
CA LYS A 113 17.54 -13.78 -2.16
C LYS A 113 17.96 -13.05 -3.42
#